data_AF-A0A409YN14-F1
#
_entry.id   AF-A0A409YN14-F1
#
_cell.length_a   1.000
_cell.length_b   1.000
_cell.length_c   1.000
_cell.angle_alpha   90.00
_cell.angle_beta   90.00
_cell.angle_gamma   90.00
#
_symmetry.space_group_name_H-M   'P 1'
#
loop_
_entity.id
_entity.type
_entity.pdbx_description
1 polymer ?
#
loop_
_entity_poly.entity_id
_entity_poly.type
_entity_poly.pdbx_seq_one_letter_code
_entity_poly.pdbx_strand_id
1 'polypeptide(L)'
;MAGFRIRNASNVKDLYVFVSKYSNSNGDDSWFAVADNYDDPSKSSWSRSGWELVAFQSSAAGARRGWYIQTNGQTVDLTFYGFEQDLGLVRH
;
A
#
# COMPACT_ATOMS: atom_id res chain seq x y z
N MET A 1 11.49 -11.82 0.69
CA MET A 1 11.58 -10.71 1.67
C MET A 1 10.16 -10.31 1.99
N ALA A 2 9.79 -10.22 3.28
CA ALA A 2 8.43 -9.88 3.69
C ALA A 2 8.10 -8.43 3.35
N GLY A 3 6.82 -8.15 3.11
CA GLY A 3 6.40 -6.78 2.83
C GLY A 3 5.07 -6.67 2.12
N PHE A 4 4.81 -5.48 1.59
CA PHE A 4 3.63 -5.19 0.80
C PHE A 4 4.03 -4.96 -0.65
N ARG A 5 3.25 -5.52 -1.57
CA ARG A 5 3.22 -5.05 -2.95
C ARG A 5 1.89 -4.38 -3.23
N ILE A 6 1.88 -3.13 -3.67
CA ILE A 6 0.65 -2.33 -3.77
C ILE A 6 0.45 -1.86 -5.20
N ARG A 7 -0.76 -2.02 -5.72
CA ARG A 7 -1.17 -1.50 -7.03
C ARG A 7 -2.53 -0.81 -6.99
N ASN A 8 -2.74 0.09 -7.93
CA ASN A 8 -4.03 0.72 -8.21
C ASN A 8 -4.77 -0.05 -9.32
N ALA A 9 -5.96 -0.56 -9.03
CA ALA A 9 -6.86 -1.14 -10.02
C ALA A 9 -8.17 -0.35 -10.13
N SER A 10 -8.18 0.89 -9.64
CA SER A 10 -9.30 1.82 -9.71
C SER A 10 -9.12 2.86 -10.81
N ASN A 11 -10.12 3.72 -11.00
CA ASN A 11 -10.03 4.90 -11.87
C ASN A 11 -9.59 6.18 -11.12
N VAL A 12 -9.16 6.06 -9.86
CA VAL A 12 -8.70 7.20 -9.06
C VAL A 12 -7.36 7.69 -9.60
N LYS A 13 -7.34 8.94 -10.07
CA LYS A 13 -6.12 9.66 -10.45
C LYS A 13 -5.43 10.24 -9.22
N ASP A 14 -4.12 10.41 -9.32
CA ASP A 14 -3.26 10.98 -8.28
C ASP A 14 -3.46 10.25 -6.93
N LEU A 15 -3.45 8.91 -6.99
CA LEU A 15 -3.52 8.04 -5.83
C LEU A 15 -2.14 7.92 -5.19
N TYR A 16 -2.08 8.21 -3.90
CA TYR A 16 -0.87 8.03 -3.11
C TYR A 16 -1.11 7.04 -1.98
N VAL A 17 -0.07 6.31 -1.60
CA VAL A 17 -0.05 5.41 -0.47
C VAL A 17 0.98 5.84 0.56
N PHE A 18 0.59 5.70 1.81
CA PHE A 18 1.41 5.75 3.00
C PHE A 18 1.47 4.34 3.58
N VAL A 19 2.67 3.87 3.88
CA VAL A 19 2.87 2.63 4.63
C VAL A 19 3.69 2.99 5.86
N SER A 20 3.11 2.81 7.05
CA SER A 20 3.83 3.07 8.29
C SER A 20 5.13 2.26 8.36
N LYS A 21 6.00 2.67 9.25
CA LYS A 21 7.32 2.06 9.45
C LYS A 21 7.46 1.41 10.83
N TYR A 22 6.36 0.94 11.41
CA TYR A 22 6.34 0.40 12.77
C TYR A 22 7.25 -0.81 12.93
N SER A 23 7.30 -1.68 11.93
CA SER A 23 8.15 -2.87 11.91
C SER A 23 9.56 -2.62 11.36
N ASN A 24 9.84 -1.46 10.78
CA ASN A 24 11.14 -1.15 10.18
C ASN A 24 11.44 0.36 10.19
N SER A 25 12.12 0.84 11.23
CA SER A 25 12.44 2.26 11.42
C SER A 25 13.32 2.89 10.32
N ASN A 26 14.01 2.07 9.53
CA ASN A 26 14.81 2.54 8.39
C ASN A 26 13.97 2.76 7.12
N GLY A 27 12.68 2.39 7.13
CA GLY A 27 11.76 2.64 6.05
C GLY A 27 11.33 4.10 5.97
N ASP A 28 10.91 4.51 4.77
CA ASP A 28 10.21 5.78 4.54
C ASP A 28 8.70 5.56 4.62
N ASP A 29 8.03 6.46 5.33
CA ASP A 29 6.58 6.54 5.54
C ASP A 29 6.02 7.85 4.98
N SER A 30 6.69 8.47 4.00
CA SER A 30 6.11 9.52 3.19
C SER A 30 4.98 9.00 2.29
N TRP A 31 4.27 9.90 1.61
CA TRP A 31 3.26 9.54 0.63
C TRP A 31 3.91 9.30 -0.74
N PHE A 32 3.65 8.13 -1.33
CA PHE A 32 4.21 7.73 -2.63
C PHE A 32 3.11 7.46 -3.65
N ALA A 33 3.34 7.84 -4.91
CA ALA A 33 2.40 7.52 -5.98
C ALA A 33 2.27 6.01 -6.15
N VAL A 34 1.04 5.52 -6.29
CA VAL A 34 0.76 4.09 -6.48
C VAL A 34 0.79 3.76 -7.96
N ALA A 35 1.58 2.76 -8.34
CA ALA A 35 1.60 2.23 -9.71
C ALA A 35 0.35 1.39 -10.02
N ASP A 36 -0.02 1.28 -11.30
CA ASP A 36 -1.17 0.46 -11.73
C ASP A 36 -0.87 -1.06 -11.69
N ASN A 37 0.42 -1.42 -11.58
CA ASN A 37 0.89 -2.80 -11.55
C ASN A 37 2.12 -2.95 -10.62
N TYR A 38 2.65 -4.18 -10.53
CA TYR A 38 3.79 -4.53 -9.66
C TYR A 38 5.14 -4.51 -10.39
N ASP A 39 5.20 -4.01 -11.63
CA ASP A 39 6.37 -4.18 -12.51
C ASP A 39 7.55 -3.30 -12.09
N ASP A 40 7.28 -2.19 -11.40
CA ASP A 40 8.29 -1.30 -10.82
C ASP A 40 8.30 -1.43 -9.28
N PRO A 41 9.21 -2.22 -8.69
CA PRO A 41 9.32 -2.40 -7.25
C PRO A 41 9.59 -1.10 -6.50
N SER A 42 10.21 -0.09 -7.12
CA SER A 42 10.51 1.19 -6.46
C SER A 42 9.24 1.99 -6.15
N LYS A 43 8.13 1.70 -6.84
CA LYS A 43 6.83 2.36 -6.69
C LYS A 43 5.74 1.44 -6.14
N SER A 44 6.02 0.15 -6.05
CA SER A 44 5.03 -0.86 -5.70
C SER A 44 5.44 -1.73 -4.52
N SER A 45 6.65 -1.64 -3.97
CA SER A 45 7.14 -2.52 -2.90
C SER A 45 7.54 -1.78 -1.63
N TRP A 46 7.10 -2.29 -0.49
CA TRP A 46 7.48 -1.82 0.85
C TRP A 46 7.98 -3.00 1.70
N SER A 47 9.27 -3.03 1.99
CA SER A 47 9.86 -4.03 2.89
C SER A 47 9.41 -3.76 4.33
N ARG A 48 8.57 -4.67 4.85
CA ARG A 48 7.90 -4.58 6.17
C ARG A 48 7.71 -5.98 6.75
N SER A 49 7.91 -6.13 8.06
CA SER A 49 7.86 -7.43 8.74
C SER A 49 7.04 -7.33 10.03
N GLY A 50 5.72 -7.22 9.90
CA GLY A 50 4.83 -7.06 11.05
C GLY A 50 3.50 -6.40 10.68
N TRP A 51 2.87 -5.79 11.67
CA TRP A 51 1.71 -4.92 11.49
C TRP A 51 2.13 -3.56 10.93
N GLU A 52 1.43 -3.11 9.90
CA GLU A 52 1.55 -1.74 9.39
C GLU A 52 0.16 -1.15 9.10
N LEU A 53 0.05 0.16 9.25
CA LEU A 53 -1.01 0.96 8.67
C LEU A 53 -0.67 1.23 7.20
N VAL A 54 -1.51 0.74 6.29
CA VAL A 54 -1.48 1.09 4.87
C VAL A 54 -2.64 2.03 4.60
N ALA A 55 -2.35 3.27 4.23
CA ALA A 55 -3.34 4.30 3.97
C ALA A 55 -3.21 4.85 2.56
N PHE A 56 -4.34 5.13 1.93
CA PHE A 56 -4.42 5.72 0.60
C PHE A 56 -5.05 7.11 0.69
N GLN A 57 -4.63 8.01 -0.18
CA GLN A 57 -5.24 9.32 -0.35
C GLN A 57 -5.35 9.68 -1.84
N SER A 58 -6.32 10.52 -2.18
CA SER A 58 -6.38 11.18 -3.49
C SER A 58 -6.33 12.70 -3.29
N SER A 59 -5.40 13.37 -3.98
CA SER A 59 -5.30 14.83 -3.97
C SER A 59 -6.53 15.49 -4.60
N ALA A 60 -7.15 14.82 -5.59
CA ALA A 60 -8.30 15.35 -6.32
C ALA A 60 -9.62 15.23 -5.54
N ALA A 61 -9.81 14.13 -4.80
CA ALA A 61 -11.08 13.85 -4.11
C ALA A 61 -11.07 14.24 -2.62
N GLY A 62 -9.89 14.53 -2.04
CA GLY A 62 -9.75 14.71 -0.59
C GLY A 62 -10.06 13.45 0.23
N ALA A 63 -10.30 12.32 -0.43
CA ALA A 63 -10.61 11.04 0.19
C ALA A 63 -9.35 10.43 0.79
N ARG A 64 -9.49 9.84 1.99
CA ARG A 64 -8.43 9.09 2.67
C ARG A 64 -9.04 7.89 3.39
N ARG A 65 -8.40 6.72 3.24
CA ARG A 65 -8.81 5.49 3.92
C ARG A 65 -7.59 4.64 4.24
N GLY A 66 -7.59 3.96 5.39
CA GLY A 66 -6.48 3.12 5.82
C GLY A 66 -6.91 1.81 6.45
N TRP A 67 -6.01 0.84 6.38
CA TRP A 67 -6.17 -0.51 6.90
C TRP A 67 -4.94 -0.90 7.73
N TYR A 68 -5.15 -1.54 8.86
CA TYR A 68 -4.08 -2.21 9.60
C TYR A 68 -3.92 -3.62 9.05
N ILE A 69 -2.73 -3.95 8.54
CA ILE A 69 -2.44 -5.21 7.86
C ILE A 69 -1.16 -5.82 8.43
N GLN A 70 -1.21 -7.10 8.79
CA GLN A 70 -0.05 -7.88 9.22
C GLN A 70 0.55 -8.63 8.03
N THR A 71 1.88 -8.55 7.86
CA THR A 71 2.58 -9.30 6.81
C THR A 71 2.85 -10.76 7.17
N ASN A 72 2.87 -11.15 8.45
CA ASN A 72 3.22 -12.50 8.92
C ASN A 72 4.57 -13.01 8.39
N GLY A 73 5.52 -12.12 8.07
CA GLY A 73 6.78 -12.50 7.45
C GLY A 73 6.67 -12.91 5.97
N GLN A 74 5.50 -12.71 5.36
CA GLN A 74 5.19 -13.00 3.96
C GLN A 74 5.16 -11.74 3.10
N THR A 75 5.12 -11.93 1.78
CA THR A 75 4.74 -10.86 0.85
C THR A 75 3.22 -10.81 0.76
N VAL A 76 2.65 -9.63 0.93
CA VAL A 76 1.21 -9.40 0.81
C VAL A 76 0.94 -8.47 -0.36
N ASP A 77 0.24 -8.97 -1.36
CA ASP A 77 -0.20 -8.17 -2.49
C ASP A 77 -1.51 -7.47 -2.13
N LEU A 78 -1.49 -6.14 -2.22
CA LEU A 78 -2.61 -5.25 -2.02
C LEU A 78 -3.06 -4.71 -3.37
N THR A 79 -4.37 -4.81 -3.64
CA THR A 79 -5.01 -4.18 -4.80
C THR A 79 -6.03 -3.16 -4.31
N PHE A 80 -5.84 -1.90 -4.69
CA PHE A 80 -6.79 -0.83 -4.39
C PHE A 80 -7.86 -0.73 -5.48
N TYR A 81 -9.13 -0.87 -5.11
CA TYR A 81 -10.27 -0.81 -6.03
C TYR A 81 -11.07 0.50 -5.96
N GLY A 82 -10.70 1.42 -5.05
CA GLY A 82 -11.41 2.67 -4.80
C GLY A 82 -11.74 2.84 -3.31
N PHE A 83 -12.10 4.07 -2.91
CA PHE A 83 -12.37 4.40 -1.50
C PHE A 83 -13.63 3.73 -0.93
N GLU A 84 -14.58 3.38 -1.80
CA GLU A 84 -15.84 2.72 -1.43
C GLU A 84 -15.74 1.19 -1.36
N GLN A 85 -14.56 0.61 -1.59
CA GLN A 85 -14.33 -0.84 -1.60
C GLN A 85 -13.24 -1.22 -0.61
N ASP A 86 -13.27 -2.46 -0.12
CA ASP A 86 -12.15 -3.02 0.62
C ASP A 86 -10.97 -3.35 -0.32
N LEU A 87 -9.79 -3.49 0.27
CA LEU A 87 -8.59 -3.92 -0.45
C LEU A 87 -8.71 -5.39 -0.87
N GLY A 88 -8.21 -5.70 -2.07
CA GLY A 88 -7.85 -7.07 -2.41
C GLY A 88 -6.55 -7.46 -1.70
N LEU A 89 -6.53 -8.61 -1.02
CA LEU A 89 -5.34 -9.13 -0.33
C LEU A 89 -5.00 -10.55 -0.80
N VAL A 90 -3.75 -10.78 -1.22
CA VAL A 90 -3.18 -12.11 -1.51
C VAL A 90 -1.88 -12.28 -0.74
N ARG A 91 -1.64 -13.46 -0.14
CA ARG A 91 -0.44 -13.75 0.66
C ARG A 91 0.37 -14.87 0.02
N HIS A 92 1.69 -14.75 0.06
CA HIS A 92 2.67 -15.67 -0.53
C HIS A 92 3.60 -16.25 0.53
#